data_AF-A0A5E6M939-F1
#
_entry.id   AF-A0A5E6M939-F1
#
_cell.length_a   1.000
_cell.length_b   1.000
_cell.length_c   1.000
_cell.angle_alpha   90.00
_cell.angle_beta   90.00
_cell.angle_gamma   90.00
#
_symmetry.space_group_name_H-M   'P 1'
#
loop_
_entity.id
_entity.type
_entity.pdbx_description
1 polymer ?
#
loop_
_entity_poly.entity_id
_entity_poly.type
_entity_poly.pdbx_seq_one_letter_code
_entity_poly.pdbx_strand_id
1 'polypeptide(L)'
;ELPWWRRWVFSTDHKVIGIQYMITSLLVALFGFGLMVVMRWQLSFPGKPVPVIGPLLSAVFGSNMAPGGVMTPNLYNSFGAIHGTMMIFMAMVPALFAGFGNFIVPLQLGAPDMAFPRLNMASYWTFLVGVVIMLASFLVPGGAAKSGWTSYVPLADIADTGMGFEPILNGQTLWLIGMAFNITGSLLGSINIIATIIQLRAPGLHWMRLPVFVWSELVTAFLLLLAFPPLESAAIMQLMDRLFGTSFFSPDGLIIGGRHWPVSGGGSALLWQHLFWFLGHPEVYVQILPTMGIVGEVIANNTRKPLWSYKVFVYSMLAIGFLSMIVWAHHMYMTGMGQSITTFFQIFTTVISIPSVLLGTVLLLSLWGGSIRLPTAMLFALAWLPMFGIGGLTGLPLGWTASDLVLHDTYYVIGHFHYMMAPASIMGLFAGLYYWFPKATGRMMNEFWGKVHFWFTIIFFNGVFFPMLIQGFAGVHRRWYDGGANWQMAQNVLWLNQVMSFSAWILALGQIPFIINFFWSIWRGKKVTSDNPWQGNTLEWAAPTPPGHGNFTHPMTVYRGPYEYSVPGAPRDYLPQWEPEERKVADPKLSLV
;
A
#
# COMPACT_ATOMS: atom_id res chain seq x y z
N GLU A 1 4.97 31.75 18.77
CA GLU A 1 5.12 30.35 18.29
C GLU A 1 3.88 29.55 18.66
N LEU A 2 3.49 28.56 17.84
CA LEU A 2 2.35 27.70 18.17
C LEU A 2 2.71 26.76 19.34
N PRO A 3 1.78 26.48 20.28
CA PRO A 3 1.97 25.45 21.29
C PRO A 3 2.28 24.08 20.68
N TRP A 4 3.03 23.23 21.39
CA TRP A 4 3.43 21.90 20.93
C TRP A 4 2.27 21.06 20.37
N TRP A 5 1.12 21.07 21.06
CA TRP A 5 -0.05 20.30 20.63
C TRP A 5 -0.66 20.84 19.33
N ARG A 6 -0.66 22.15 19.08
CA ARG A 6 -1.08 22.72 17.79
C ARG A 6 -0.06 22.49 16.68
N ARG A 7 1.20 22.32 17.04
CA ARG A 7 2.29 22.11 16.08
C ARG A 7 2.40 20.65 15.63
N TRP A 8 2.18 19.69 16.53
CA TRP A 8 2.52 18.28 16.29
C TRP A 8 1.37 17.29 16.49
N VAL A 9 0.31 17.65 17.21
CA VAL A 9 -0.82 16.74 17.49
C VAL A 9 -2.00 17.14 16.61
N PHE A 10 -2.55 18.32 16.83
CA PHE A 10 -3.63 18.93 16.04
C PHE A 10 -3.06 19.94 15.06
N SER A 11 -2.09 19.51 14.26
CA SER A 11 -1.47 20.34 13.22
C SER A 11 -2.37 20.43 12.00
N THR A 12 -2.40 21.61 11.38
CA THR A 12 -3.00 21.79 10.05
C THR A 12 -1.96 21.76 8.94
N ASP A 13 -0.67 21.73 9.26
CA ASP A 13 0.39 21.70 8.25
C ASP A 13 0.49 20.32 7.61
N HIS A 14 0.29 20.24 6.29
CA HIS A 14 0.37 19.00 5.51
C HIS A 14 1.66 18.19 5.70
N LYS A 15 2.80 18.84 5.97
CA LYS A 15 4.08 18.14 6.22
C LYS A 15 4.04 17.37 7.52
N VAL A 16 3.48 17.97 8.57
CA VAL A 16 3.34 17.31 9.87
C VAL A 16 2.35 16.16 9.76
N ILE A 17 1.21 16.38 9.09
CA ILE A 17 0.20 15.34 8.86
C ILE A 17 0.78 14.19 8.03
N GLY A 18 1.54 14.48 6.97
CA GLY A 18 2.23 13.46 6.18
C GLY A 18 3.22 12.63 7.01
N ILE A 19 3.98 13.27 7.91
CA ILE A 19 4.87 12.57 8.86
C ILE A 19 4.06 11.71 9.84
N GLN A 20 2.94 12.22 10.35
CA GLN A 20 2.05 11.49 11.26
C GLN A 20 1.52 10.21 10.59
N TYR A 21 1.02 10.30 9.35
CA TYR A 21 0.63 9.14 8.55
C TYR A 21 1.78 8.18 8.37
N MET A 22 2.95 8.66 7.90
CA MET A 22 4.10 7.81 7.63
C MET A 22 4.57 7.03 8.87
N ILE A 23 4.72 7.69 10.03
CA ILE A 23 5.15 7.03 11.27
C ILE A 23 4.09 6.02 11.73
N THR A 24 2.81 6.40 11.71
CA THR A 24 1.72 5.48 12.10
C THR A 24 1.72 4.25 11.21
N SER A 25 1.78 4.43 9.89
CA SER A 25 1.83 3.34 8.92
C SER A 25 3.05 2.45 9.07
N LEU A 26 4.23 2.99 9.34
CA LEU A 26 5.44 2.17 9.57
C LEU A 26 5.33 1.33 10.85
N LEU A 27 4.73 1.86 11.91
CA LEU A 27 4.46 1.11 13.14
C LEU A 27 3.42 0.01 12.91
N VAL A 28 2.35 0.32 12.17
CA VAL A 28 1.34 -0.66 11.78
C VAL A 28 1.93 -1.73 10.86
N ALA A 29 2.79 -1.36 9.91
CA ALA A 29 3.51 -2.30 9.04
C ALA A 29 4.38 -3.25 9.86
N LEU A 30 5.13 -2.72 10.84
CA LEU A 30 5.96 -3.52 11.72
C LEU A 30 5.12 -4.50 12.56
N PHE A 31 3.98 -4.05 13.08
CA PHE A 31 3.05 -4.90 13.82
C PHE A 31 2.46 -6.00 12.92
N GLY A 32 1.90 -5.63 11.77
CA GLY A 32 1.30 -6.57 10.81
C GLY A 32 2.32 -7.58 10.29
N PHE A 33 3.54 -7.15 9.98
CA PHE A 33 4.64 -8.04 9.61
C PHE A 33 5.01 -8.98 10.77
N GLY A 34 5.06 -8.46 12.00
CA GLY A 34 5.26 -9.25 13.22
C GLY A 34 4.25 -10.40 13.34
N LEU A 35 2.96 -10.13 13.18
CA LEU A 35 1.91 -11.16 13.21
C LEU A 35 2.19 -12.30 12.23
N MET A 36 2.61 -11.96 11.00
CA MET A 36 2.90 -12.97 9.97
C MET A 36 4.16 -13.77 10.30
N VAL A 37 5.23 -13.14 10.82
CA VAL A 37 6.45 -13.86 11.26
C VAL A 37 6.12 -14.94 12.30
N VAL A 38 5.20 -14.63 13.22
CA VAL A 38 4.69 -15.60 14.21
C VAL A 38 3.88 -16.72 13.52
N MET A 39 2.92 -16.36 12.65
CA MET A 39 2.11 -17.36 11.93
C MET A 39 2.97 -18.31 11.09
N ARG A 40 4.03 -17.79 10.44
CA ARG A 40 4.96 -18.60 9.64
C ARG A 40 5.58 -19.72 10.46
N TRP A 41 5.93 -19.46 11.71
CA TRP A 41 6.45 -20.50 12.61
C TRP A 41 5.45 -21.66 12.79
N GLN A 42 4.19 -21.34 13.06
CA GLN A 42 3.12 -22.33 13.19
C GLN A 42 2.94 -23.17 11.91
N LEU A 43 3.09 -22.56 10.73
CA LEU A 43 3.01 -23.26 9.44
C LEU A 43 4.21 -24.20 9.17
N SER A 44 5.37 -23.92 9.77
CA SER A 44 6.57 -24.76 9.63
C SER A 44 6.67 -25.86 10.67
N PHE A 45 6.19 -25.57 11.89
CA PHE A 45 6.31 -26.44 13.04
C PHE A 45 4.98 -26.51 13.80
N PRO A 46 3.93 -27.12 13.19
CA PRO A 46 2.61 -27.18 13.81
C PRO A 46 2.65 -27.80 15.20
N GLY A 47 1.93 -27.21 16.16
CA GLY A 47 1.82 -27.73 17.51
C GLY A 47 3.05 -27.46 18.39
N LYS A 48 4.08 -26.78 17.89
CA LYS A 48 5.23 -26.35 18.69
C LYS A 48 5.05 -24.92 19.20
N PRO A 49 5.48 -24.63 20.45
CA PRO A 49 5.52 -23.26 20.94
C PRO A 49 6.39 -22.37 20.04
N VAL A 50 6.00 -21.11 19.87
CA VAL A 50 6.81 -20.18 19.10
C VAL A 50 8.08 -19.81 19.90
N PRO A 51 9.29 -19.94 19.34
CA PRO A 51 10.53 -19.66 20.05
C PRO A 51 10.56 -18.23 20.56
N VAL A 52 11.08 -18.06 21.78
CA VAL A 52 11.26 -16.77 22.48
C VAL A 52 9.95 -16.05 22.83
N ILE A 53 9.01 -15.93 21.89
CA ILE A 53 7.76 -15.16 22.05
C ILE A 53 6.57 -16.00 22.52
N GLY A 54 6.65 -17.34 22.50
CA GLY A 54 5.58 -18.22 22.97
C GLY A 54 5.07 -17.90 24.38
N PRO A 55 5.95 -17.67 25.39
CA PRO A 55 5.51 -17.23 26.72
C PRO A 55 4.74 -15.91 26.70
N LEU A 56 5.18 -14.94 25.89
CA LEU A 56 4.48 -13.66 25.71
C LEU A 56 3.11 -13.86 25.06
N LEU A 57 3.00 -14.70 24.03
CA LEU A 57 1.72 -15.02 23.41
C LEU A 57 0.74 -15.62 24.42
N SER A 58 1.22 -16.54 25.26
CA SER A 58 0.40 -17.15 26.32
C SER A 58 -0.01 -16.12 27.39
N ALA A 59 0.89 -15.22 27.77
CA ALA A 59 0.62 -14.16 28.75
C ALA A 59 -0.38 -13.11 28.23
N VAL A 60 -0.30 -12.74 26.94
CA VAL A 60 -1.13 -11.69 26.34
C VAL A 60 -2.49 -12.22 25.90
N PHE A 61 -2.54 -13.39 25.26
CA PHE A 61 -3.78 -13.94 24.68
C PHE A 61 -4.41 -15.05 25.52
N GLY A 62 -3.74 -15.48 26.59
CA GLY A 62 -4.22 -16.53 27.50
C GLY A 62 -4.11 -17.95 26.93
N SER A 63 -4.44 -18.92 27.78
CA SER A 63 -4.38 -20.35 27.45
C SER A 63 -5.38 -20.79 26.37
N ASN A 64 -6.45 -20.02 26.14
CA ASN A 64 -7.46 -20.35 25.13
C ASN A 64 -7.00 -20.05 23.70
N MET A 65 -6.06 -19.11 23.53
CA MET A 65 -5.57 -18.68 22.21
C MET A 65 -4.12 -19.14 21.97
N ALA A 66 -3.31 -19.20 23.03
CA ALA A 66 -1.91 -19.63 22.98
C ALA A 66 -1.49 -20.53 24.16
N PRO A 67 -2.07 -21.74 24.33
CA PRO A 67 -1.72 -22.64 25.43
C PRO A 67 -0.25 -23.03 25.38
N GLY A 68 0.50 -22.74 26.46
CA GLY A 68 1.94 -23.03 26.52
C GLY A 68 2.77 -22.35 25.42
N GLY A 69 2.23 -21.30 24.79
CA GLY A 69 2.85 -20.60 23.66
C GLY A 69 2.66 -21.25 22.28
N VAL A 70 1.83 -22.30 22.17
CA VAL A 70 1.41 -22.92 20.90
C VAL A 70 0.26 -22.13 20.30
N MET A 71 0.31 -21.80 19.01
CA MET A 71 -0.76 -21.07 18.34
C MET A 71 -1.97 -21.96 18.06
N THR A 72 -3.14 -21.56 18.54
CA THR A 72 -4.42 -22.24 18.21
C THR A 72 -4.94 -21.86 16.82
N PRO A 73 -5.86 -22.63 16.23
CA PRO A 73 -6.54 -22.24 14.98
C PRO A 73 -7.24 -20.88 15.08
N ASN A 74 -7.84 -20.55 16.23
CA ASN A 74 -8.49 -19.26 16.45
C ASN A 74 -7.48 -18.11 16.40
N LEU A 75 -6.33 -18.24 17.08
CA LEU A 75 -5.29 -17.23 17.05
C LEU A 75 -4.66 -17.08 15.66
N TYR A 76 -4.44 -18.20 14.96
CA TYR A 76 -3.97 -18.20 13.57
C TYR A 76 -4.93 -17.43 12.65
N ASN A 77 -6.24 -17.68 12.76
CA ASN A 77 -7.25 -16.98 11.98
C ASN A 77 -7.31 -15.49 12.31
N SER A 78 -7.23 -15.12 13.60
CA SER A 78 -7.17 -13.72 14.03
C SER A 78 -5.93 -13.00 13.45
N PHE A 79 -4.76 -13.62 13.56
CA PHE A 79 -3.53 -13.03 13.03
C PHE A 79 -3.58 -12.88 11.52
N GLY A 80 -4.10 -13.88 10.79
CA GLY A 80 -4.22 -13.82 9.34
C GLY A 80 -5.20 -12.74 8.87
N ALA A 81 -6.33 -12.57 9.56
CA ALA A 81 -7.30 -11.52 9.26
C ALA A 81 -6.70 -10.13 9.50
N ILE A 82 -6.13 -9.89 10.68
CA ILE A 82 -5.60 -8.57 11.05
C ILE A 82 -4.32 -8.24 10.31
N HIS A 83 -3.45 -9.22 10.01
CA HIS A 83 -2.29 -9.00 9.14
C HIS A 83 -2.73 -8.43 7.77
N GLY A 84 -3.66 -9.10 7.09
CA GLY A 84 -4.14 -8.65 5.79
C GLY A 84 -4.79 -7.27 5.87
N THR A 85 -5.68 -7.06 6.83
CA THR A 85 -6.36 -5.77 7.03
C THR A 85 -5.37 -4.63 7.31
N MET A 86 -4.46 -4.83 8.26
CA MET A 86 -3.54 -3.77 8.66
C MET A 86 -2.51 -3.46 7.58
N MET A 87 -1.95 -4.47 6.92
CA MET A 87 -0.95 -4.24 5.86
C MET A 87 -1.52 -3.49 4.67
N ILE A 88 -2.71 -3.87 4.20
CA ILE A 88 -3.33 -3.27 3.02
C ILE A 88 -3.91 -1.89 3.36
N PHE A 89 -4.88 -1.86 4.28
CA PHE A 89 -5.73 -0.69 4.48
C PHE A 89 -5.14 0.34 5.44
N MET A 90 -4.28 -0.08 6.39
CA MET A 90 -3.81 0.78 7.48
C MET A 90 -2.30 1.06 7.46
N ALA A 91 -1.53 0.31 6.68
CA ALA A 91 -0.10 0.52 6.50
C ALA A 91 0.20 1.08 5.10
N MET A 92 -0.03 0.29 4.05
CA MET A 92 0.46 0.64 2.72
C MET A 92 -0.28 1.83 2.09
N VAL A 93 -1.61 1.80 2.04
CA VAL A 93 -2.37 2.94 1.51
C VAL A 93 -2.07 4.23 2.28
N PRO A 94 -2.13 4.26 3.63
CA PRO A 94 -1.88 5.51 4.33
C PRO A 94 -0.40 5.95 4.27
N ALA A 95 0.57 5.05 4.10
CA ALA A 95 1.97 5.46 3.89
C ALA A 95 2.17 6.10 2.51
N LEU A 96 1.69 5.42 1.47
CA LEU A 96 1.94 5.77 0.09
C LEU A 96 1.09 6.97 -0.34
N PHE A 97 -0.23 6.85 -0.22
CA PHE A 97 -1.16 7.90 -0.59
C PHE A 97 -1.18 9.02 0.46
N ALA A 98 -1.50 8.72 1.72
CA ALA A 98 -1.68 9.78 2.70
C ALA A 98 -0.34 10.36 3.20
N GLY A 99 0.68 9.54 3.40
CA GLY A 99 1.99 9.96 3.90
C GLY A 99 2.76 10.79 2.88
N PHE A 100 3.11 10.19 1.74
CA PHE A 100 3.79 10.93 0.66
C PHE A 100 2.87 11.93 -0.01
N GLY A 101 1.60 11.61 -0.29
CA GLY A 101 0.67 12.55 -0.90
C GLY A 101 0.55 13.83 -0.09
N ASN A 102 0.33 13.76 1.23
CA ASN A 102 0.32 14.97 2.06
C ASN A 102 1.67 15.67 2.08
N PHE A 103 2.78 14.95 2.22
CA PHE A 103 4.07 15.60 2.38
C PHE A 103 4.58 16.26 1.08
N ILE A 104 4.46 15.57 -0.05
CA ILE A 104 5.12 15.89 -1.32
C ILE A 104 4.19 16.60 -2.30
N VAL A 105 2.89 16.28 -2.39
CA VAL A 105 2.02 16.86 -3.43
C VAL A 105 1.97 18.38 -3.37
N PRO A 106 1.72 19.04 -2.21
CA PRO A 106 1.72 20.50 -2.16
C PRO A 106 3.09 21.11 -2.55
N LEU A 107 4.19 20.46 -2.18
CA LEU A 107 5.54 20.89 -2.56
C LEU A 107 5.73 20.79 -4.08
N GLN A 108 5.33 19.69 -4.70
CA GLN A 108 5.44 19.50 -6.16
C GLN A 108 4.49 20.39 -6.96
N LEU A 109 3.41 20.88 -6.35
CA LEU A 109 2.49 21.84 -6.96
C LEU A 109 2.96 23.29 -6.83
N GLY A 110 3.91 23.58 -5.93
CA GLY A 110 4.26 24.95 -5.54
C GLY A 110 3.22 25.62 -4.64
N ALA A 111 2.40 24.83 -3.95
CA ALA A 111 1.33 25.28 -3.08
C ALA A 111 1.83 25.56 -1.66
N PRO A 112 1.23 26.52 -0.93
CA PRO A 112 1.61 26.81 0.47
C PRO A 112 1.15 25.73 1.46
N ASP A 113 0.03 25.06 1.18
CA ASP A 113 -0.57 23.98 1.98
C ASP A 113 -1.60 23.22 1.11
N MET A 114 -2.31 22.25 1.71
CA MET A 114 -3.47 21.59 1.11
C MET A 114 -4.69 22.52 1.02
N ALA A 115 -5.64 22.23 0.12
CA ALA A 115 -6.85 23.02 -0.10
C ALA A 115 -7.72 23.17 1.16
N PHE A 116 -7.83 22.12 1.97
CA PHE A 116 -8.59 22.11 3.22
C PHE A 116 -7.73 21.63 4.39
N PRO A 117 -6.88 22.48 5.00
CA PRO A 117 -5.93 22.06 6.05
C PRO A 117 -6.59 21.42 7.28
N ARG A 118 -7.79 21.89 7.68
CA ARG A 118 -8.54 21.30 8.81
C ARG A 118 -9.17 19.94 8.47
N LEU A 119 -9.66 19.80 7.23
CA LEU A 119 -10.17 18.53 6.73
C LEU A 119 -9.05 17.49 6.69
N ASN A 120 -7.85 17.92 6.31
CA ASN A 120 -6.64 17.11 6.31
C ASN A 120 -6.24 16.59 7.69
N MET A 121 -6.33 17.46 8.70
CA MET A 121 -6.11 17.05 10.07
C MET A 121 -7.18 16.04 10.50
N ALA A 122 -8.45 16.30 10.18
CA ALA A 122 -9.56 15.40 10.51
C ALA A 122 -9.40 14.02 9.84
N SER A 123 -8.92 13.95 8.60
CA SER A 123 -8.68 12.67 7.91
C SER A 123 -7.67 11.81 8.66
N TYR A 124 -6.57 12.40 9.15
CA TYR A 124 -5.56 11.66 9.92
C TYR A 124 -6.11 11.15 11.24
N TRP A 125 -6.81 11.99 12.01
CA TRP A 125 -7.36 11.57 13.31
C TRP A 125 -8.45 10.51 13.17
N THR A 126 -9.27 10.60 12.14
CA THR A 126 -10.28 9.58 11.83
C THR A 126 -9.62 8.24 11.49
N PHE A 127 -8.57 8.25 10.67
CA PHE A 127 -7.73 7.09 10.39
C PHE A 127 -7.10 6.50 11.67
N LEU A 128 -6.49 7.34 12.51
CA LEU A 128 -5.81 6.89 13.73
C LEU A 128 -6.79 6.22 14.71
N VAL A 129 -8.01 6.74 14.84
CA VAL A 129 -9.06 6.08 15.62
C VAL A 129 -9.36 4.68 15.09
N GLY A 130 -9.49 4.53 13.76
CA GLY A 130 -9.66 3.22 13.13
C GLY A 130 -8.52 2.24 13.45
N VAL A 131 -7.27 2.70 13.39
CA VAL A 131 -6.08 1.91 13.75
C VAL A 131 -6.12 1.47 15.21
N VAL A 132 -6.42 2.41 16.13
CA VAL A 132 -6.49 2.11 17.56
C VAL A 132 -7.58 1.09 17.87
N ILE A 133 -8.76 1.21 17.24
CA ILE A 133 -9.85 0.25 17.39
C ILE A 133 -9.42 -1.14 16.89
N MET A 134 -8.76 -1.20 15.72
CA MET A 134 -8.26 -2.47 15.16
C MET A 134 -7.24 -3.15 16.08
N LEU A 135 -6.31 -2.39 16.66
CA LEU A 135 -5.33 -2.91 17.63
C LEU A 135 -5.98 -3.33 18.95
N ALA A 136 -6.92 -2.53 19.46
CA ALA A 136 -7.65 -2.82 20.69
C ALA A 136 -8.53 -4.08 20.55
N SER A 137 -8.93 -4.46 19.33
CA SER A 137 -9.72 -5.67 19.08
C SER A 137 -9.04 -6.97 19.54
N PHE A 138 -7.71 -6.98 19.73
CA PHE A 138 -7.01 -8.14 20.31
C PHE A 138 -7.28 -8.34 21.79
N LEU A 139 -7.70 -7.29 22.50
CA LEU A 139 -7.83 -7.28 23.96
C LEU A 139 -9.26 -7.58 24.43
N VAL A 140 -10.22 -7.69 23.52
CA VAL A 140 -11.61 -8.00 23.86
C VAL A 140 -11.83 -9.50 24.04
N PRO A 141 -12.90 -9.91 24.77
CA PRO A 141 -13.26 -11.32 24.88
C PRO A 141 -13.41 -11.99 23.50
N GLY A 142 -12.80 -13.16 23.34
CA GLY A 142 -12.77 -13.88 22.06
C GLY A 142 -11.69 -13.41 21.08
N GLY A 143 -11.03 -12.28 21.32
CA GLY A 143 -9.94 -11.75 20.50
C GLY A 143 -10.41 -11.06 19.21
N ALA A 144 -9.45 -10.73 18.34
CA ALA A 144 -9.69 -10.01 17.09
C ALA A 144 -10.44 -10.86 16.04
N ALA A 145 -11.00 -10.21 15.01
CA ALA A 145 -11.77 -10.83 13.93
C ALA A 145 -11.06 -12.04 13.30
N LYS A 146 -11.81 -13.11 12.97
CA LYS A 146 -11.27 -14.41 12.51
C LYS A 146 -11.68 -14.82 11.10
N SER A 147 -12.49 -14.00 10.42
CA SER A 147 -13.13 -14.36 9.14
C SER A 147 -12.28 -14.01 7.91
N GLY A 148 -10.97 -13.80 8.11
CA GLY A 148 -10.04 -13.28 7.11
C GLY A 148 -10.26 -11.79 6.82
N TRP A 149 -9.30 -11.16 6.13
CA TRP A 149 -9.37 -9.73 5.79
C TRP A 149 -10.51 -9.39 4.81
N THR A 150 -11.00 -10.38 4.06
CA THR A 150 -12.17 -10.27 3.18
C THR A 150 -13.49 -10.28 3.94
N SER A 151 -13.47 -10.77 5.19
CA SER A 151 -14.61 -10.73 6.11
C SER A 151 -15.92 -11.22 5.50
N TYR A 152 -15.84 -12.33 4.74
CA TYR A 152 -17.00 -12.86 4.03
C TYR A 152 -18.09 -13.34 4.98
N VAL A 153 -19.31 -12.92 4.68
CA VAL A 153 -20.56 -13.49 5.21
C VAL A 153 -20.90 -14.81 4.48
N PRO A 154 -21.65 -15.73 5.11
CA PRO A 154 -22.26 -15.61 6.45
C PRO A 154 -21.26 -15.76 7.60
N LEU A 155 -20.04 -16.28 7.35
CA LEU A 155 -19.06 -16.57 8.42
C LEU A 155 -18.75 -15.35 9.30
N ALA A 156 -18.48 -14.18 8.71
CA ALA A 156 -18.23 -12.96 9.46
C ALA A 156 -19.42 -12.55 10.35
N ASP A 157 -20.64 -12.66 9.84
CA ASP A 157 -21.85 -12.27 10.58
C ASP A 157 -22.06 -13.14 11.82
N ILE A 158 -21.70 -14.42 11.74
CA ILE A 158 -21.96 -15.41 12.80
C ILE A 158 -20.72 -15.72 13.65
N ALA A 159 -19.54 -15.28 13.23
CA ALA A 159 -18.30 -15.52 13.96
C ALA A 159 -18.41 -14.92 15.37
N ASP A 160 -17.95 -15.72 16.35
CA ASP A 160 -17.88 -15.37 17.76
C ASP A 160 -19.24 -15.00 18.41
N THR A 161 -20.38 -15.39 17.81
CA THR A 161 -21.76 -15.18 18.35
C THR A 161 -22.22 -16.20 19.40
N GLY A 162 -21.31 -17.03 19.90
CA GLY A 162 -21.60 -18.12 20.85
C GLY A 162 -21.73 -17.69 22.31
N MET A 163 -21.54 -18.64 23.24
CA MET A 163 -21.53 -18.37 24.68
C MET A 163 -20.43 -17.35 25.03
N GLY A 164 -20.80 -16.26 25.70
CA GLY A 164 -19.88 -15.15 25.98
C GLY A 164 -19.77 -14.11 24.84
N PHE A 165 -20.71 -14.11 23.89
CA PHE A 165 -20.82 -13.06 22.88
C PHE A 165 -21.11 -11.70 23.51
N GLU A 166 -20.27 -10.73 23.17
CA GLU A 166 -20.49 -9.31 23.43
C GLU A 166 -20.85 -8.62 22.11
N PRO A 167 -21.96 -7.86 22.02
CA PRO A 167 -22.36 -7.25 20.74
C PRO A 167 -21.32 -6.30 20.17
N ILE A 168 -20.83 -5.36 20.99
CA ILE A 168 -19.92 -4.28 20.57
C ILE A 168 -18.45 -4.66 20.81
N LEU A 169 -18.11 -5.15 22.00
CA LEU A 169 -16.74 -5.53 22.37
C LEU A 169 -16.40 -6.93 21.84
N ASN A 170 -16.47 -7.08 20.53
CA ASN A 170 -16.21 -8.32 19.81
C ASN A 170 -15.33 -8.03 18.58
N GLY A 171 -14.41 -8.95 18.28
CA GLY A 171 -13.39 -8.77 17.25
C GLY A 171 -13.95 -8.37 15.88
N GLN A 172 -15.02 -9.02 15.43
CA GLN A 172 -15.63 -8.71 14.13
C GLN A 172 -16.35 -7.35 14.13
N THR A 173 -17.09 -7.05 15.21
CA THR A 173 -17.79 -5.77 15.34
C THR A 173 -16.79 -4.60 15.38
N LEU A 174 -15.71 -4.74 16.15
CA LEU A 174 -14.64 -3.74 16.18
C LEU A 174 -13.90 -3.62 14.86
N TRP A 175 -13.71 -4.73 14.13
CA TRP A 175 -13.16 -4.69 12.78
C TRP A 175 -14.01 -3.81 11.85
N LEU A 176 -15.34 -3.98 11.86
CA LEU A 176 -16.26 -3.19 11.05
C LEU A 176 -16.25 -1.70 11.43
N ILE A 177 -16.28 -1.39 12.74
CA ILE A 177 -16.20 -0.01 13.22
C ILE A 177 -14.84 0.61 12.81
N GLY A 178 -13.75 -0.11 13.03
CA GLY A 178 -12.40 0.34 12.66
C GLY A 178 -12.26 0.59 11.16
N MET A 179 -12.85 -0.28 10.33
CA MET A 179 -12.89 -0.11 8.88
C MET A 179 -13.73 1.09 8.46
N ALA A 180 -14.88 1.35 9.10
CA ALA A 180 -15.68 2.55 8.81
C ALA A 180 -14.87 3.83 9.05
N PHE A 181 -14.22 3.96 10.21
CA PHE A 181 -13.33 5.09 10.50
C PHE A 181 -12.17 5.20 9.49
N ASN A 182 -11.54 4.08 9.14
CA ASN A 182 -10.48 4.06 8.15
C ASN A 182 -10.96 4.58 6.78
N ILE A 183 -12.12 4.11 6.32
CA ILE A 183 -12.70 4.49 5.04
C ILE A 183 -13.10 5.97 5.04
N THR A 184 -13.80 6.43 6.08
CA THR A 184 -14.17 7.85 6.21
C THR A 184 -12.92 8.73 6.16
N GLY A 185 -11.84 8.36 6.89
CA GLY A 185 -10.57 9.07 6.85
C GLY A 185 -9.99 9.17 5.44
N SER A 186 -9.96 8.05 4.71
CA SER A 186 -9.49 8.01 3.31
C SER A 186 -10.33 8.88 2.37
N LEU A 187 -11.67 8.89 2.51
CA LEU A 187 -12.56 9.73 1.69
C LEU A 187 -12.27 11.23 1.90
N LEU A 188 -12.11 11.66 3.16
CA LEU A 188 -11.76 13.05 3.48
C LEU A 188 -10.40 13.45 2.88
N GLY A 189 -9.40 12.56 2.97
CA GLY A 189 -8.08 12.77 2.37
C GLY A 189 -8.13 12.90 0.85
N SER A 190 -8.89 12.02 0.19
CA SER A 190 -9.04 12.00 -1.27
C SER A 190 -9.68 13.26 -1.83
N ILE A 191 -10.76 13.74 -1.21
CA ILE A 191 -11.40 15.01 -1.61
C ILE A 191 -10.39 16.15 -1.50
N ASN A 192 -9.59 16.17 -0.44
CA ASN A 192 -8.61 17.22 -0.22
C ASN A 192 -7.45 17.18 -1.24
N ILE A 193 -6.90 16.00 -1.55
CA ILE A 193 -5.85 15.85 -2.57
C ILE A 193 -6.37 16.27 -3.95
N ILE A 194 -7.58 15.84 -4.34
CA ILE A 194 -8.20 16.24 -5.62
C ILE A 194 -8.34 17.76 -5.70
N ALA A 195 -8.93 18.39 -4.68
CA ALA A 195 -9.10 19.84 -4.64
C ALA A 195 -7.76 20.58 -4.69
N THR A 196 -6.74 20.09 -3.98
CA THR A 196 -5.39 20.66 -3.95
C THR A 196 -4.74 20.63 -5.33
N ILE A 197 -4.74 19.48 -6.01
CA ILE A 197 -4.11 19.31 -7.33
C ILE A 197 -4.83 20.15 -8.40
N ILE A 198 -6.15 20.24 -8.34
CA ILE A 198 -6.93 21.00 -9.33
C ILE A 198 -6.73 22.50 -9.16
N GLN A 199 -6.80 23.00 -7.91
CA GLN A 199 -6.97 24.42 -7.61
C GLN A 199 -5.69 25.16 -7.19
N LEU A 200 -4.69 24.49 -6.60
CA LEU A 200 -3.55 25.16 -5.96
C LEU A 200 -2.23 25.04 -6.72
N ARG A 201 -2.29 24.78 -8.04
CA ARG A 201 -1.08 24.73 -8.89
C ARG A 201 -0.42 26.11 -9.03
N ALA A 202 0.89 26.14 -8.92
CA ALA A 202 1.69 27.32 -9.23
C ALA A 202 1.47 27.79 -10.70
N PRO A 203 1.56 29.10 -10.97
CA PRO A 203 1.53 29.63 -12.33
C PRO A 203 2.48 28.90 -13.29
N GLY A 204 2.00 28.54 -14.47
CA GLY A 204 2.76 27.82 -15.51
C GLY A 204 2.83 26.30 -15.34
N LEU A 205 2.32 25.74 -14.22
CA LEU A 205 2.21 24.30 -13.99
C LEU A 205 0.91 23.75 -14.60
N HIS A 206 0.88 23.61 -15.93
CA HIS A 206 -0.24 22.99 -16.64
C HIS A 206 -0.28 21.46 -16.44
N TRP A 207 -1.39 20.82 -16.80
CA TRP A 207 -1.61 19.37 -16.64
C TRP A 207 -0.45 18.49 -17.13
N MET A 208 0.08 18.76 -18.33
CA MET A 208 1.19 17.98 -18.89
C MET A 208 2.58 18.47 -18.46
N ARG A 209 2.66 19.26 -17.38
CA ARG A 209 3.90 19.63 -16.68
C ARG A 209 3.93 19.13 -15.23
N LEU A 210 2.87 18.47 -14.77
CA LEU A 210 2.84 17.84 -13.45
C LEU A 210 3.86 16.69 -13.37
N PRO A 211 4.54 16.50 -12.24
CA PRO A 211 5.31 15.29 -12.00
C PRO A 211 4.41 14.04 -12.06
N VAL A 212 4.96 12.88 -12.47
CA VAL A 212 4.20 11.62 -12.53
C VAL A 212 3.72 11.18 -11.15
N PHE A 213 4.44 11.53 -10.07
CA PHE A 213 3.96 11.28 -8.72
C PHE A 213 2.64 12.02 -8.44
N VAL A 214 2.53 13.30 -8.79
CA VAL A 214 1.28 14.06 -8.63
C VAL A 214 0.14 13.47 -9.46
N TRP A 215 0.40 13.02 -10.69
CA TRP A 215 -0.60 12.31 -11.48
C TRP A 215 -1.05 11.00 -10.81
N SER A 216 -0.10 10.24 -10.26
CA SER A 216 -0.42 8.99 -9.58
C SER A 216 -1.29 9.19 -8.34
N GLU A 217 -1.00 10.24 -7.56
CA GLU A 217 -1.80 10.65 -6.40
C GLU A 217 -3.20 11.13 -6.82
N LEU A 218 -3.31 11.87 -7.94
CA LEU A 218 -4.61 12.30 -8.45
C LEU A 218 -5.50 11.12 -8.85
N VAL A 219 -4.96 10.17 -9.62
CA VAL A 219 -5.71 8.97 -10.03
C VAL A 219 -6.10 8.16 -8.80
N THR A 220 -5.17 7.97 -7.88
CA THR A 220 -5.40 7.26 -6.61
C THR A 220 -6.51 7.91 -5.79
N ALA A 221 -6.52 9.23 -5.66
CA ALA A 221 -7.56 9.95 -4.94
C ALA A 221 -8.95 9.75 -5.57
N PHE A 222 -9.06 9.73 -6.90
CA PHE A 222 -10.33 9.41 -7.57
C PHE A 222 -10.77 7.97 -7.34
N LEU A 223 -9.85 7.02 -7.38
CA LEU A 223 -10.16 5.62 -7.07
C LEU A 223 -10.69 5.46 -5.65
N LEU A 224 -9.99 6.05 -4.67
CA LEU A 224 -10.44 6.07 -3.28
C LEU A 224 -11.83 6.70 -3.16
N LEU A 225 -12.06 7.86 -3.77
CA LEU A 225 -13.34 8.57 -3.69
C LEU A 225 -14.51 7.76 -4.27
N LEU A 226 -14.29 7.03 -5.36
CA LEU A 226 -15.35 6.30 -6.08
C LEU A 226 -15.55 4.87 -5.57
N ALA A 227 -14.49 4.20 -5.10
CA ALA A 227 -14.51 2.79 -4.75
C ALA A 227 -14.81 2.54 -3.25
N PHE A 228 -14.51 3.49 -2.36
CA PHE A 228 -14.68 3.32 -0.91
C PHE A 228 -16.12 3.37 -0.39
N PRO A 229 -17.02 4.22 -0.91
CA PRO A 229 -18.39 4.31 -0.37
C PRO A 229 -19.18 2.99 -0.41
N PRO A 230 -19.06 2.12 -1.44
CA PRO A 230 -19.68 0.79 -1.44
C PRO A 230 -19.23 -0.12 -0.30
N LEU A 231 -17.93 -0.16 0.05
CA LEU A 231 -17.45 -0.96 1.18
C LEU A 231 -17.90 -0.36 2.51
N GLU A 232 -17.91 0.96 2.66
CA GLU A 232 -18.43 1.61 3.86
C GLU A 232 -19.90 1.25 4.09
N SER A 233 -20.69 1.29 3.01
CA SER A 233 -22.10 0.86 3.03
C SER A 233 -22.23 -0.62 3.41
N ALA A 234 -21.39 -1.49 2.86
CA ALA A 234 -21.38 -2.91 3.21
C ALA A 234 -21.03 -3.13 4.70
N ALA A 235 -20.01 -2.43 5.20
CA ALA A 235 -19.60 -2.52 6.60
C ALA A 235 -20.72 -2.06 7.55
N ILE A 236 -21.42 -0.97 7.22
CA ILE A 236 -22.59 -0.50 7.97
C ILE A 236 -23.72 -1.53 7.91
N MET A 237 -24.04 -2.08 6.73
CA MET A 237 -25.05 -3.13 6.60
C MET A 237 -24.72 -4.37 7.43
N GLN A 238 -23.45 -4.79 7.49
CA GLN A 238 -23.04 -5.93 8.31
C GLN A 238 -23.08 -5.59 9.81
N LEU A 239 -22.79 -4.34 10.18
CA LEU A 239 -23.03 -3.88 11.56
C LEU A 239 -24.51 -3.92 11.91
N MET A 240 -25.40 -3.59 10.98
CA MET A 240 -26.84 -3.71 11.19
C MET A 240 -27.27 -5.18 11.39
N ASP A 241 -26.72 -6.10 10.59
CA ASP A 241 -27.01 -7.53 10.73
C ASP A 241 -26.58 -8.04 12.11
N ARG A 242 -25.40 -7.62 12.59
CA ARG A 242 -24.84 -8.03 13.87
C ARG A 242 -25.46 -7.38 15.11
N LEU A 243 -25.84 -6.11 15.03
CA LEU A 243 -26.22 -5.30 16.21
C LEU A 243 -27.71 -4.98 16.30
N PHE A 244 -28.39 -4.92 15.15
CA PHE A 244 -29.77 -4.46 15.07
C PHE A 244 -30.72 -5.54 14.52
N GLY A 245 -30.20 -6.73 14.22
CA GLY A 245 -30.99 -7.89 13.80
C GLY A 245 -31.55 -7.78 12.38
N THR A 246 -30.92 -6.98 11.51
CA THR A 246 -31.22 -7.03 10.07
C THR A 246 -30.66 -8.32 9.45
N SER A 247 -30.96 -8.56 8.18
CA SER A 247 -30.46 -9.75 7.46
C SER A 247 -30.10 -9.43 6.01
N PHE A 248 -29.34 -8.36 5.77
CA PHE A 248 -28.91 -7.97 4.42
C PHE A 248 -28.08 -9.05 3.73
N PHE A 249 -27.21 -9.71 4.49
CA PHE A 249 -26.25 -10.67 3.95
C PHE A 249 -26.54 -12.13 4.31
N SER A 250 -27.46 -12.34 5.25
CA SER A 250 -27.81 -13.67 5.76
C SER A 250 -28.90 -14.33 4.87
N PRO A 251 -28.56 -15.39 4.13
CA PRO A 251 -29.53 -16.08 3.27
C PRO A 251 -30.55 -16.87 4.09
N ASP A 252 -31.67 -17.21 3.45
CA ASP A 252 -32.67 -18.09 4.06
C ASP A 252 -32.11 -19.51 4.27
N GLY A 253 -32.61 -20.19 5.29
CA GLY A 253 -32.24 -21.58 5.59
C GLY A 253 -30.81 -21.77 6.15
N LEU A 254 -30.15 -20.73 6.64
CA LEU A 254 -28.82 -20.84 7.25
C LEU A 254 -28.88 -21.74 8.51
N ILE A 255 -28.10 -22.84 8.52
CA ILE A 255 -28.02 -23.78 9.64
C ILE A 255 -26.66 -23.66 10.32
N ILE A 256 -26.66 -23.39 11.63
CA ILE A 256 -25.45 -23.23 12.45
C ILE A 256 -25.58 -24.09 13.69
N GLY A 257 -24.58 -24.93 13.95
CA GLY A 257 -24.61 -25.85 15.09
C GLY A 257 -25.82 -26.80 15.09
N GLY A 258 -26.34 -27.14 13.92
CA GLY A 258 -27.53 -27.99 13.75
C GLY A 258 -28.87 -27.29 13.99
N ARG A 259 -28.90 -25.95 14.11
CA ARG A 259 -30.13 -25.16 14.30
C ARG A 259 -30.29 -24.12 13.21
N HIS A 260 -31.54 -23.81 12.85
CA HIS A 260 -31.84 -22.67 11.99
C HIS A 260 -31.39 -21.37 12.68
N TRP A 261 -30.67 -20.53 11.95
CA TRP A 261 -30.27 -19.23 12.42
C TRP A 261 -31.48 -18.27 12.41
N PRO A 262 -31.75 -17.56 13.52
CA PRO A 262 -32.98 -16.78 13.67
C PRO A 262 -32.90 -15.43 12.94
N VAL A 263 -32.86 -15.46 11.61
CA VAL A 263 -32.90 -14.28 10.74
C VAL A 263 -34.16 -14.28 9.90
N SER A 264 -34.61 -13.10 9.46
CA SER A 264 -35.78 -12.97 8.57
C SER A 264 -35.62 -13.70 7.23
N GLY A 265 -34.40 -14.02 6.82
CA GLY A 265 -34.09 -14.63 5.52
C GLY A 265 -34.09 -13.61 4.38
N GLY A 266 -33.78 -14.06 3.16
CA GLY A 266 -33.82 -13.24 1.93
C GLY A 266 -32.58 -12.38 1.65
N GLY A 267 -31.60 -12.34 2.55
CA GLY A 267 -30.30 -11.70 2.32
C GLY A 267 -29.41 -12.46 1.33
N SER A 268 -28.32 -11.83 0.88
CA SER A 268 -27.41 -12.43 -0.10
C SER A 268 -25.94 -12.31 0.32
N ALA A 269 -25.26 -13.45 0.47
CA ALA A 269 -23.83 -13.44 0.76
C ALA A 269 -22.99 -12.96 -0.42
N LEU A 270 -23.49 -13.11 -1.66
CA LEU A 270 -22.83 -12.58 -2.86
C LEU A 270 -22.88 -11.05 -2.92
N LEU A 271 -23.89 -10.41 -2.31
CA LEU A 271 -23.96 -8.96 -2.21
C LEU A 271 -22.73 -8.40 -1.48
N TRP A 272 -22.32 -9.02 -0.36
CA TRP A 272 -21.09 -8.63 0.33
C TRP A 272 -19.87 -8.75 -0.58
N GLN A 273 -19.73 -9.86 -1.30
CA GLN A 273 -18.58 -10.05 -2.19
C GLN A 273 -18.54 -8.98 -3.30
N HIS A 274 -19.69 -8.64 -3.91
CA HIS A 274 -19.74 -7.59 -4.91
C HIS A 274 -19.34 -6.23 -4.32
N LEU A 275 -19.90 -5.82 -3.18
CA LEU A 275 -19.59 -4.54 -2.55
C LEU A 275 -18.14 -4.47 -2.05
N PHE A 276 -17.65 -5.57 -1.48
CA PHE A 276 -16.28 -5.68 -1.01
C PHE A 276 -15.28 -5.60 -2.17
N TRP A 277 -15.46 -6.38 -3.25
CA TRP A 277 -14.51 -6.40 -4.35
C TRP A 277 -14.60 -5.19 -5.26
N PHE A 278 -15.78 -4.56 -5.36
CA PHE A 278 -15.91 -3.29 -6.06
C PHE A 278 -14.93 -2.25 -5.50
N LEU A 279 -14.61 -2.31 -4.21
CA LEU A 279 -13.45 -1.65 -3.61
C LEU A 279 -12.15 -2.44 -3.79
N GLY A 280 -12.16 -3.70 -3.34
CA GLY A 280 -10.95 -4.49 -3.11
C GLY A 280 -10.08 -4.64 -4.34
N HIS A 281 -10.66 -4.57 -5.54
CA HIS A 281 -9.89 -4.56 -6.76
C HIS A 281 -9.27 -3.17 -7.09
N PRO A 282 -10.01 -2.05 -7.19
CA PRO A 282 -9.42 -0.71 -7.26
C PRO A 282 -8.36 -0.42 -6.18
N GLU A 283 -8.55 -0.93 -4.96
CA GLU A 283 -7.65 -0.75 -3.83
C GLU A 283 -6.21 -1.22 -4.10
N VAL A 284 -6.04 -2.28 -4.89
CA VAL A 284 -4.69 -2.75 -5.24
C VAL A 284 -3.95 -1.71 -6.09
N TYR A 285 -4.69 -0.93 -6.90
CA TYR A 285 -4.13 0.14 -7.70
C TYR A 285 -3.88 1.41 -6.91
N VAL A 286 -4.70 1.67 -5.90
CA VAL A 286 -4.47 2.76 -4.93
C VAL A 286 -3.10 2.62 -4.26
N GLN A 287 -2.60 1.39 -4.08
CA GLN A 287 -1.26 1.15 -3.55
C GLN A 287 -0.18 1.22 -4.63
N ILE A 288 -0.40 0.61 -5.80
CA ILE A 288 0.67 0.47 -6.80
C ILE A 288 0.92 1.76 -7.58
N LEU A 289 -0.10 2.60 -7.82
CA LEU A 289 0.03 3.81 -8.63
C LEU A 289 0.94 4.85 -7.95
N PRO A 290 0.77 5.20 -6.66
CA PRO A 290 1.71 6.10 -5.98
C PRO A 290 3.13 5.55 -6.02
N THR A 291 3.28 4.25 -5.80
CA THR A 291 4.57 3.57 -5.90
C THR A 291 5.21 3.73 -7.28
N MET A 292 4.45 3.55 -8.37
CA MET A 292 4.93 3.79 -9.73
C MET A 292 5.36 5.25 -9.93
N GLY A 293 4.60 6.20 -9.39
CA GLY A 293 4.94 7.62 -9.38
C GLY A 293 6.28 7.88 -8.69
N ILE A 294 6.47 7.37 -7.48
CA ILE A 294 7.72 7.46 -6.70
C ILE A 294 8.90 6.87 -7.49
N VAL A 295 8.73 5.66 -8.02
CA VAL A 295 9.77 4.99 -8.82
C VAL A 295 10.10 5.81 -10.07
N GLY A 296 9.11 6.43 -10.71
CA GLY A 296 9.31 7.34 -11.83
C GLY A 296 10.16 8.57 -11.46
N GLU A 297 9.91 9.21 -10.32
CA GLU A 297 10.72 10.33 -9.82
C GLU A 297 12.18 9.90 -9.59
N VAL A 298 12.36 8.78 -8.88
CA VAL A 298 13.69 8.26 -8.51
C VAL A 298 14.48 7.83 -9.74
N ILE A 299 13.84 7.14 -10.69
CA ILE A 299 14.47 6.70 -11.94
C ILE A 299 14.89 7.92 -12.76
N ALA A 300 13.99 8.87 -13.02
CA ALA A 300 14.32 10.05 -13.82
C ALA A 300 15.48 10.85 -13.21
N ASN A 301 15.47 11.04 -11.88
CA ASN A 301 16.52 11.76 -11.19
C ASN A 301 17.88 11.06 -11.25
N ASN A 302 17.93 9.73 -11.14
CA ASN A 302 19.18 8.97 -11.03
C ASN A 302 19.72 8.48 -12.38
N THR A 303 18.91 8.41 -13.44
CA THR A 303 19.38 8.17 -14.82
C THR A 303 19.91 9.43 -15.48
N ARG A 304 19.59 10.62 -14.92
CA ARG A 304 19.89 11.94 -15.49
C ARG A 304 19.35 12.10 -16.90
N LYS A 305 18.17 11.51 -17.15
CA LYS A 305 17.45 11.58 -18.41
C LYS A 305 15.96 11.77 -18.17
N PRO A 306 15.24 12.39 -19.13
CA PRO A 306 13.79 12.35 -19.11
C PRO A 306 13.28 10.91 -19.12
N LEU A 307 12.11 10.69 -18.51
CA LEU A 307 11.39 9.42 -18.71
C LEU A 307 11.17 9.20 -20.21
N TRP A 308 11.37 7.97 -20.68
CA TRP A 308 11.32 7.62 -22.11
C TRP A 308 10.04 8.14 -22.79
N SER A 309 8.90 8.06 -22.10
CA SER A 309 7.69 8.76 -22.51
C SER A 309 6.81 9.13 -21.32
N TYR A 310 6.88 10.41 -20.92
CA TYR A 310 6.01 10.99 -19.91
C TYR A 310 4.50 10.84 -20.26
N LYS A 311 4.13 11.06 -21.53
CA LYS A 311 2.71 10.99 -21.96
C LYS A 311 2.14 9.58 -21.84
N VAL A 312 2.91 8.57 -22.30
CA VAL A 312 2.48 7.16 -22.19
C VAL A 312 2.35 6.76 -20.73
N PHE A 313 3.25 7.22 -19.87
CA PHE A 313 3.17 7.00 -18.43
C PHE A 313 1.84 7.54 -17.85
N VAL A 314 1.52 8.81 -18.11
CA VAL A 314 0.30 9.45 -17.60
C VAL A 314 -0.96 8.78 -18.14
N TYR A 315 -1.05 8.55 -19.46
CA TYR A 315 -2.23 7.91 -20.04
C TYR A 315 -2.41 6.47 -19.58
N SER A 316 -1.32 5.75 -19.31
CA SER A 316 -1.41 4.39 -18.75
C SER A 316 -1.99 4.42 -17.34
N MET A 317 -1.59 5.37 -16.48
CA MET A 317 -2.19 5.51 -15.14
C MET A 317 -3.69 5.86 -15.21
N LEU A 318 -4.08 6.77 -16.10
CA LEU A 318 -5.50 7.10 -16.30
C LEU A 318 -6.31 5.89 -16.79
N ALA A 319 -5.75 5.12 -17.73
CA ALA A 319 -6.38 3.91 -18.24
C ALA A 319 -6.52 2.83 -17.14
N ILE A 320 -5.49 2.62 -16.32
CA ILE A 320 -5.55 1.73 -15.16
C ILE A 320 -6.63 2.20 -14.18
N GLY A 321 -6.67 3.50 -13.87
CA GLY A 321 -7.68 4.08 -12.99
C GLY A 321 -9.10 3.78 -13.48
N PHE A 322 -9.39 4.07 -14.75
CA PHE A 322 -10.71 3.77 -15.33
C PHE A 322 -11.02 2.27 -15.35
N LEU A 323 -10.10 1.45 -15.88
CA LEU A 323 -10.33 0.01 -16.04
C LEU A 323 -10.50 -0.71 -14.70
N SER A 324 -9.82 -0.25 -13.64
CA SER A 324 -9.88 -0.88 -12.32
C SER A 324 -11.30 -0.93 -11.74
N MET A 325 -12.15 0.03 -12.13
CA MET A 325 -13.55 0.13 -11.68
C MET A 325 -14.48 -0.87 -12.37
N ILE A 326 -14.03 -1.60 -13.41
CA ILE A 326 -14.88 -2.51 -14.22
C ILE A 326 -14.38 -3.95 -14.27
N VAL A 327 -13.46 -4.33 -13.39
CA VAL A 327 -12.82 -5.67 -13.40
C VAL A 327 -12.96 -6.46 -12.10
N TRP A 328 -13.62 -5.91 -11.08
CA TRP A 328 -13.59 -6.46 -9.72
C TRP A 328 -14.06 -7.91 -9.56
N ALA A 329 -14.99 -8.35 -10.40
CA ALA A 329 -15.65 -9.63 -10.19
C ALA A 329 -14.79 -10.82 -10.64
N HIS A 330 -13.56 -10.61 -11.14
CA HIS A 330 -12.62 -11.72 -11.30
C HIS A 330 -12.25 -12.41 -9.98
N HIS A 331 -12.41 -11.73 -8.85
CA HIS A 331 -12.26 -12.35 -7.52
C HIS A 331 -13.41 -13.30 -7.17
N MET A 332 -14.42 -13.37 -8.02
CA MET A 332 -15.70 -14.06 -7.79
C MET A 332 -15.97 -15.15 -8.82
N TYR A 333 -14.98 -15.59 -9.61
CA TYR A 333 -15.19 -16.62 -10.63
C TYR A 333 -15.77 -17.94 -10.08
N MET A 334 -15.42 -18.28 -8.84
CA MET A 334 -15.91 -19.48 -8.16
C MET A 334 -17.29 -19.34 -7.51
N THR A 335 -18.02 -18.23 -7.77
CA THR A 335 -19.36 -17.99 -7.19
C THR A 335 -20.51 -18.57 -8.00
N GLY A 336 -20.23 -19.22 -9.14
CA GLY A 336 -21.26 -19.73 -10.05
C GLY A 336 -21.82 -18.67 -11.02
N MET A 337 -21.06 -17.59 -11.25
CA MET A 337 -21.42 -16.50 -12.17
C MET A 337 -21.66 -17.01 -13.60
N GLY A 338 -22.74 -16.54 -14.23
CA GLY A 338 -23.11 -16.93 -15.59
C GLY A 338 -22.03 -16.57 -16.62
N GLN A 339 -21.89 -17.42 -17.65
CA GLN A 339 -20.79 -17.36 -18.63
C GLN A 339 -20.60 -15.97 -19.27
N SER A 340 -21.68 -15.27 -19.62
CA SER A 340 -21.59 -13.95 -20.27
C SER A 340 -20.91 -12.90 -19.38
N ILE A 341 -21.23 -12.88 -18.09
CA ILE A 341 -20.64 -11.94 -17.12
C ILE A 341 -19.20 -12.34 -16.85
N THR A 342 -18.95 -13.63 -16.68
CA THR A 342 -17.61 -14.19 -16.50
C THR A 342 -16.68 -13.80 -17.66
N THR A 343 -17.11 -13.99 -18.92
CA THR A 343 -16.33 -13.61 -20.11
C THR A 343 -16.06 -12.10 -20.15
N PHE A 344 -17.02 -11.26 -19.77
CA PHE A 344 -16.81 -9.81 -19.67
C PHE A 344 -15.65 -9.48 -18.73
N PHE A 345 -15.68 -9.99 -17.50
CA PHE A 345 -14.63 -9.70 -16.51
C PHE A 345 -13.27 -10.25 -16.92
N GLN A 346 -13.21 -11.42 -17.57
CA GLN A 346 -11.95 -11.98 -18.09
C GLN A 346 -11.27 -11.07 -19.11
N ILE A 347 -12.04 -10.58 -20.09
CA ILE A 347 -11.52 -9.71 -21.14
C ILE A 347 -10.95 -8.44 -20.52
N PHE A 348 -11.73 -7.73 -19.70
CA PHE A 348 -11.28 -6.46 -19.14
C PHE A 348 -10.15 -6.63 -18.11
N THR A 349 -10.14 -7.73 -17.34
CA THR A 349 -9.03 -8.07 -16.44
C THR A 349 -7.74 -8.36 -17.22
N THR A 350 -7.84 -8.92 -18.41
CA THR A 350 -6.66 -9.10 -19.28
C THR A 350 -6.23 -7.76 -19.89
N VAL A 351 -7.18 -6.95 -20.34
CA VAL A 351 -6.93 -5.64 -20.97
C VAL A 351 -6.22 -4.66 -20.03
N ILE A 352 -6.53 -4.64 -18.73
CA ILE A 352 -5.85 -3.75 -17.76
C ILE A 352 -4.35 -4.05 -17.62
N SER A 353 -3.91 -5.25 -18.00
CA SER A 353 -2.47 -5.58 -18.03
C SER A 353 -1.71 -4.79 -19.10
N ILE A 354 -2.37 -4.37 -20.19
CA ILE A 354 -1.74 -3.62 -21.28
C ILE A 354 -1.16 -2.28 -20.80
N PRO A 355 -1.95 -1.36 -20.20
CA PRO A 355 -1.38 -0.11 -19.68
C PRO A 355 -0.37 -0.33 -18.56
N SER A 356 -0.52 -1.36 -17.72
CA SER A 356 0.51 -1.72 -16.72
C SER A 356 1.85 -2.10 -17.36
N VAL A 357 1.83 -2.91 -18.42
CA VAL A 357 3.04 -3.29 -19.17
C VAL A 357 3.66 -2.08 -19.88
N LEU A 358 2.84 -1.21 -20.48
CA LEU A 358 3.33 0.03 -21.10
C LEU A 358 4.05 0.92 -20.07
N LEU A 359 3.48 1.10 -18.88
CA LEU A 359 4.10 1.87 -17.81
C LEU A 359 5.43 1.25 -17.35
N GLY A 360 5.45 -0.06 -17.09
CA GLY A 360 6.68 -0.79 -16.77
C GLY A 360 7.74 -0.68 -17.86
N THR A 361 7.32 -0.69 -19.14
CA THR A 361 8.21 -0.52 -20.29
C THR A 361 8.78 0.89 -20.35
N VAL A 362 7.99 1.93 -20.08
CA VAL A 362 8.50 3.32 -20.00
C VAL A 362 9.61 3.40 -18.94
N LEU A 363 9.41 2.81 -17.76
CA LEU A 363 10.42 2.81 -16.71
C LEU A 363 11.69 2.06 -17.11
N LEU A 364 11.56 0.86 -17.69
CA LEU A 364 12.69 0.07 -18.18
C LEU A 364 13.48 0.81 -19.27
N LEU A 365 12.80 1.36 -20.28
CA LEU A 365 13.45 2.09 -21.36
C LEU A 365 14.09 3.41 -20.90
N SER A 366 13.60 4.00 -19.81
CA SER A 366 14.22 5.19 -19.20
C SER A 366 15.63 4.92 -18.66
N LEU A 367 15.96 3.66 -18.35
CA LEU A 367 17.31 3.25 -17.95
C LEU A 367 18.27 3.16 -19.14
N TRP A 368 17.75 2.91 -20.35
CA TRP A 368 18.57 2.67 -21.53
C TRP A 368 19.39 3.91 -21.89
N GLY A 369 20.71 3.73 -22.01
CA GLY A 369 21.65 4.80 -22.36
C GLY A 369 21.64 5.97 -21.37
N GLY A 370 21.29 5.72 -20.10
CA GLY A 370 21.45 6.66 -18.99
C GLY A 370 22.76 6.43 -18.23
N SER A 371 23.25 7.45 -17.53
CA SER A 371 24.39 7.33 -16.60
C SER A 371 23.85 7.15 -15.19
N ILE A 372 23.63 5.90 -14.81
CA ILE A 372 22.83 5.55 -13.63
C ILE A 372 23.64 5.76 -12.34
N ARG A 373 23.18 6.67 -11.48
CA ARG A 373 23.63 6.79 -10.09
C ARG A 373 22.95 5.69 -9.27
N LEU A 374 23.69 5.01 -8.40
CA LEU A 374 23.17 3.90 -7.57
C LEU A 374 23.15 4.21 -6.06
N PRO A 375 22.51 5.31 -5.60
CA PRO A 375 22.18 5.47 -4.18
C PRO A 375 21.13 4.43 -3.77
N THR A 376 20.94 4.28 -2.46
CA THR A 376 20.01 3.30 -1.88
C THR A 376 18.59 3.45 -2.44
N ALA A 377 18.09 4.68 -2.61
CA ALA A 377 16.79 4.94 -3.23
C ALA A 377 16.66 4.32 -4.64
N MET A 378 17.71 4.45 -5.47
CA MET A 378 17.71 3.88 -6.82
C MET A 378 17.77 2.36 -6.80
N LEU A 379 18.46 1.74 -5.84
CA LEU A 379 18.47 0.27 -5.71
C LEU A 379 17.07 -0.27 -5.46
N PHE A 380 16.32 0.35 -4.54
CA PHE A 380 14.92 -0.01 -4.29
C PHE A 380 14.03 0.24 -5.52
N ALA A 381 14.20 1.37 -6.21
CA ALA A 381 13.47 1.65 -7.45
C ALA A 381 13.80 0.65 -8.59
N LEU A 382 15.05 0.19 -8.69
CA LEU A 382 15.44 -0.84 -9.65
C LEU A 382 14.88 -2.21 -9.30
N ALA A 383 14.88 -2.58 -8.01
CA ALA A 383 14.28 -3.83 -7.55
C ALA A 383 12.76 -3.86 -7.71
N TRP A 384 12.11 -2.70 -7.72
CA TRP A 384 10.68 -2.59 -8.03
C TRP A 384 10.34 -3.23 -9.38
N LEU A 385 11.14 -2.99 -10.42
CA LEU A 385 10.87 -3.43 -11.80
C LEU A 385 10.69 -4.96 -11.94
N PRO A 386 11.66 -5.81 -11.53
CA PRO A 386 11.48 -7.26 -11.60
C PRO A 386 10.43 -7.77 -10.61
N MET A 387 10.27 -7.17 -9.44
CA MET A 387 9.25 -7.61 -8.47
C MET A 387 7.82 -7.36 -9.00
N PHE A 388 7.59 -6.17 -9.55
CA PHE A 388 6.36 -5.84 -10.26
C PHE A 388 6.15 -6.75 -11.47
N GLY A 389 7.20 -7.03 -12.24
CA GLY A 389 7.15 -7.94 -13.39
C GLY A 389 6.72 -9.37 -13.00
N ILE A 390 7.32 -9.96 -11.97
CA ILE A 390 6.94 -11.30 -11.46
C ILE A 390 5.50 -11.28 -10.96
N GLY A 391 5.12 -10.26 -10.17
CA GLY A 391 3.74 -10.08 -9.72
C GLY A 391 2.76 -10.01 -10.89
N GLY A 392 3.04 -9.20 -11.91
CA GLY A 392 2.17 -9.03 -13.07
C GLY A 392 2.02 -10.31 -13.89
N LEU A 393 3.14 -10.97 -14.20
CA LEU A 393 3.14 -12.20 -14.99
C LEU A 393 2.38 -13.34 -14.30
N THR A 394 2.51 -13.45 -12.98
CA THR A 394 1.79 -14.47 -12.20
C THR A 394 0.30 -14.19 -12.07
N GLY A 395 -0.15 -12.95 -12.30
CA GLY A 395 -1.56 -12.55 -12.26
C GLY A 395 -2.32 -12.89 -13.53
N LEU A 396 -1.64 -12.96 -14.68
CA LEU A 396 -2.30 -13.24 -15.96
C LEU A 396 -3.09 -14.56 -15.94
N PRO A 397 -2.56 -15.70 -15.43
CA PRO A 397 -3.35 -16.92 -15.30
C PRO A 397 -4.58 -16.76 -14.39
N LEU A 398 -4.55 -15.91 -13.37
CA LEU A 398 -5.69 -15.70 -12.47
C LEU A 398 -6.78 -14.83 -13.11
N GLY A 399 -6.46 -14.11 -14.18
CA GLY A 399 -7.44 -13.37 -14.99
C GLY A 399 -8.37 -14.28 -15.80
N TRP A 400 -8.05 -15.57 -15.94
CA TRP A 400 -8.79 -16.55 -16.73
C TRP A 400 -9.40 -17.62 -15.82
N THR A 401 -10.67 -17.97 -16.05
CA THR A 401 -11.39 -18.92 -15.18
C THR A 401 -10.88 -20.34 -15.28
N ALA A 402 -10.40 -20.75 -16.45
CA ALA A 402 -9.90 -22.11 -16.65
C ALA A 402 -8.69 -22.40 -15.75
N SER A 403 -7.78 -21.45 -15.63
CA SER A 403 -6.63 -21.53 -14.73
C SER A 403 -6.99 -21.15 -13.30
N ASP A 404 -7.83 -20.15 -13.09
CA ASP A 404 -8.28 -19.79 -11.74
C ASP A 404 -9.01 -20.96 -11.08
N LEU A 405 -9.80 -21.76 -11.79
CA LEU A 405 -10.50 -22.93 -11.23
C LEU A 405 -9.61 -23.86 -10.39
N VAL A 406 -8.35 -24.06 -10.80
CA VAL A 406 -7.39 -24.93 -10.08
C VAL A 406 -6.45 -24.17 -9.16
N LEU A 407 -6.27 -22.85 -9.39
CA LEU A 407 -5.38 -22.00 -8.60
C LEU A 407 -6.13 -21.24 -7.49
N HIS A 408 -7.44 -21.14 -7.57
CA HIS A 408 -8.29 -20.35 -6.69
C HIS A 408 -8.05 -20.76 -5.24
N ASP A 409 -7.83 -19.76 -4.38
CA ASP A 409 -7.60 -19.96 -2.96
C ASP A 409 -6.43 -20.90 -2.61
N THR A 410 -5.51 -21.14 -3.54
CA THR A 410 -4.23 -21.78 -3.25
C THR A 410 -3.17 -20.76 -2.83
N TYR A 411 -2.02 -21.26 -2.38
CA TYR A 411 -0.83 -20.43 -2.16
C TYR A 411 -0.35 -19.71 -3.43
N TYR A 412 -0.81 -20.08 -4.62
CA TYR A 412 -0.47 -19.37 -5.86
C TYR A 412 -1.05 -17.96 -5.84
N VAL A 413 -2.33 -17.82 -5.46
CA VAL A 413 -2.99 -16.52 -5.29
C VAL A 413 -2.29 -15.69 -4.22
N ILE A 414 -1.88 -16.33 -3.11
CA ILE A 414 -1.10 -15.64 -2.06
C ILE A 414 0.24 -15.14 -2.63
N GLY A 415 1.01 -15.99 -3.32
CA GLY A 415 2.32 -15.65 -3.87
C GLY A 415 2.23 -14.53 -4.91
N HIS A 416 1.30 -14.64 -5.85
CA HIS A 416 1.01 -13.61 -6.84
C HIS A 416 0.68 -12.27 -6.18
N PHE A 417 -0.32 -12.26 -5.30
CA PHE A 417 -0.79 -11.05 -4.64
C PHE A 417 0.31 -10.43 -3.78
N HIS A 418 1.09 -11.24 -3.06
CA HIS A 418 2.21 -10.72 -2.29
C HIS A 418 3.25 -10.09 -3.20
N TYR A 419 3.75 -10.76 -4.25
CA TYR A 419 4.71 -10.12 -5.17
C TYR A 419 4.24 -8.77 -5.69
N MET A 420 2.95 -8.64 -6.01
CA MET A 420 2.37 -7.40 -6.49
C MET A 420 2.20 -6.35 -5.38
N MET A 421 1.72 -6.73 -4.18
CA MET A 421 1.32 -5.78 -3.14
C MET A 421 2.35 -5.55 -2.04
N ALA A 422 3.18 -6.55 -1.73
CA ALA A 422 4.23 -6.48 -0.73
C ALA A 422 5.56 -6.03 -1.38
N PRO A 423 6.38 -6.88 -2.05
CA PRO A 423 7.60 -6.43 -2.71
C PRO A 423 7.47 -5.16 -3.55
N ALA A 424 6.50 -5.05 -4.47
CA ALA A 424 6.42 -3.86 -5.31
C ALA A 424 6.10 -2.60 -4.48
N SER A 425 5.02 -2.59 -3.70
CA SER A 425 4.66 -1.40 -2.90
C SER A 425 5.72 -1.05 -1.85
N ILE A 426 6.35 -2.03 -1.21
CA ILE A 426 7.39 -1.81 -0.19
C ILE A 426 8.71 -1.33 -0.81
N MET A 427 9.09 -1.84 -2.00
CA MET A 427 10.24 -1.28 -2.73
C MET A 427 10.00 0.19 -3.08
N GLY A 428 8.78 0.52 -3.52
CA GLY A 428 8.36 1.91 -3.76
C GLY A 428 8.45 2.79 -2.52
N LEU A 429 7.85 2.32 -1.42
CA LEU A 429 7.89 2.99 -0.12
C LEU A 429 9.32 3.30 0.31
N PHE A 430 10.22 2.30 0.26
CA PHE A 430 11.61 2.51 0.64
C PHE A 430 12.36 3.40 -0.33
N ALA A 431 12.13 3.29 -1.64
CA ALA A 431 12.70 4.21 -2.62
C ALA A 431 12.33 5.67 -2.29
N GLY A 432 11.05 5.94 -2.02
CA GLY A 432 10.55 7.26 -1.63
C GLY A 432 11.10 7.73 -0.29
N LEU A 433 11.17 6.85 0.71
CA LEU A 433 11.74 7.18 2.01
C LEU A 433 13.19 7.61 1.87
N TYR A 434 14.06 6.80 1.25
CA TYR A 434 15.47 7.17 1.07
C TYR A 434 15.64 8.43 0.19
N TYR A 435 14.76 8.65 -0.79
CA TYR A 435 14.84 9.79 -1.69
C TYR A 435 14.44 11.12 -1.01
N TRP A 436 13.31 11.14 -0.31
CA TRP A 436 12.77 12.37 0.31
C TRP A 436 13.14 12.54 1.79
N PHE A 437 13.80 11.56 2.43
CA PHE A 437 14.34 11.70 3.80
C PHE A 437 15.13 13.00 4.03
N PRO A 438 16.07 13.42 3.15
CA PRO A 438 16.75 14.70 3.32
C PRO A 438 15.82 15.90 3.28
N LYS A 439 14.76 15.88 2.45
CA LYS A 439 13.77 16.96 2.39
C LYS A 439 13.00 17.07 3.72
N ALA A 440 12.66 15.94 4.34
CA ALA A 440 11.93 15.92 5.60
C ALA A 440 12.79 16.27 6.83
N THR A 441 14.08 15.91 6.82
CA THR A 441 14.92 15.96 8.04
C THR A 441 16.10 16.93 7.96
N GLY A 442 16.45 17.42 6.77
CA GLY A 442 17.69 18.18 6.56
C GLY A 442 18.97 17.34 6.61
N ARG A 443 18.86 16.00 6.61
CA ARG A 443 20.00 15.08 6.76
C ARG A 443 19.90 13.90 5.80
N MET A 444 21.05 13.33 5.45
CA MET A 444 21.15 12.12 4.65
C MET A 444 21.12 10.88 5.54
N MET A 445 20.46 9.82 5.08
CA MET A 445 20.62 8.48 5.65
C MET A 445 21.98 7.88 5.31
N ASN A 446 22.45 6.93 6.12
CA ASN A 446 23.70 6.22 5.83
C ASN A 446 23.50 5.23 4.66
N GLU A 447 24.28 5.39 3.59
CA GLU A 447 24.20 4.56 2.39
C GLU A 447 24.67 3.12 2.59
N PHE A 448 25.66 2.87 3.47
CA PHE A 448 26.10 1.50 3.74
C PHE A 448 24.98 0.69 4.40
N TRP A 449 24.39 1.22 5.47
CA TRP A 449 23.27 0.55 6.14
C TRP A 449 22.01 0.50 5.28
N GLY A 450 21.82 1.48 4.40
CA GLY A 450 20.77 1.45 3.37
C GLY A 450 20.92 0.28 2.39
N LYS A 451 22.15 0.01 1.93
CA LYS A 451 22.46 -1.13 1.06
C LYS A 451 22.38 -2.48 1.77
N VAL A 452 22.76 -2.54 3.05
CA VAL A 452 22.55 -3.75 3.88
C VAL A 452 21.05 -4.04 3.96
N HIS A 453 20.24 -3.04 4.33
CA HIS A 453 18.79 -3.17 4.35
C HIS A 453 18.22 -3.64 2.99
N PHE A 454 18.67 -3.05 1.90
CA PHE A 454 18.27 -3.44 0.54
C PHE A 454 18.51 -4.93 0.26
N TRP A 455 19.73 -5.42 0.45
CA TRP A 455 20.09 -6.79 0.10
C TRP A 455 19.33 -7.83 0.93
N PHE A 456 19.20 -7.61 2.24
CA PHE A 456 18.38 -8.48 3.08
C PHE A 456 16.93 -8.47 2.60
N THR A 457 16.37 -7.30 2.31
CA THR A 457 14.97 -7.18 1.89
C THR A 457 14.71 -7.93 0.59
N ILE A 458 15.50 -7.69 -0.47
CA ILE A 458 15.22 -8.28 -1.79
C ILE A 458 15.44 -9.80 -1.81
N ILE A 459 16.49 -10.31 -1.15
CA ILE A 459 16.80 -11.74 -1.13
C ILE A 459 15.71 -12.49 -0.37
N PHE A 460 15.39 -12.04 0.85
CA PHE A 460 14.46 -12.77 1.70
C PHE A 460 13.00 -12.52 1.36
N PHE A 461 12.65 -11.45 0.63
CA PHE A 461 11.33 -11.40 -0.02
C PHE A 461 11.15 -12.45 -1.11
N ASN A 462 12.19 -12.80 -1.86
CA ASN A 462 12.07 -13.89 -2.82
C ASN A 462 12.04 -15.26 -2.12
N GLY A 463 12.84 -15.46 -1.06
CA GLY A 463 12.74 -16.65 -0.18
C GLY A 463 11.37 -16.80 0.49
N VAL A 464 10.79 -15.66 0.89
CA VAL A 464 9.37 -15.29 1.00
C VAL A 464 8.37 -15.99 0.08
N PHE A 465 8.19 -15.33 -1.06
CA PHE A 465 6.98 -15.41 -1.87
C PHE A 465 7.14 -16.33 -3.07
N PHE A 466 8.36 -16.55 -3.57
CA PHE A 466 8.57 -17.47 -4.69
C PHE A 466 8.14 -18.90 -4.35
N PRO A 467 8.47 -19.45 -3.17
CA PRO A 467 8.01 -20.80 -2.81
C PRO A 467 6.49 -20.92 -2.67
N MET A 468 5.76 -19.82 -2.40
CA MET A 468 4.30 -19.84 -2.35
C MET A 468 3.71 -20.17 -3.73
N LEU A 469 4.30 -19.66 -4.81
CA LEU A 469 3.87 -20.00 -6.17
C LEU A 469 4.02 -21.50 -6.44
N ILE A 470 5.13 -22.11 -5.99
CA ILE A 470 5.39 -23.54 -6.13
C ILE A 470 4.38 -24.37 -5.33
N GLN A 471 4.15 -24.04 -4.06
CA GLN A 471 3.15 -24.72 -3.24
C GLN A 471 1.73 -24.56 -3.78
N GLY A 472 1.43 -23.39 -4.33
CA GLY A 472 0.18 -23.09 -4.99
C GLY A 472 -0.10 -24.00 -6.18
N PHE A 473 0.89 -24.16 -7.07
CA PHE A 473 0.80 -25.11 -8.18
C PHE A 473 0.63 -26.56 -7.75
N ALA A 474 1.14 -26.93 -6.58
CA ALA A 474 0.94 -28.25 -5.99
C ALA A 474 -0.43 -28.40 -5.28
N GLY A 475 -1.29 -27.39 -5.33
CA GLY A 475 -2.64 -27.44 -4.76
C GLY A 475 -2.72 -27.21 -3.25
N VAL A 476 -1.68 -26.62 -2.62
CA VAL A 476 -1.75 -26.26 -1.20
C VAL A 476 -2.67 -25.06 -1.03
N HIS A 477 -3.75 -25.22 -0.26
CA HIS A 477 -4.73 -24.16 0.00
C HIS A 477 -4.28 -23.17 1.07
N ARG A 478 -4.77 -21.93 0.93
CA ARG A 478 -4.57 -20.87 1.93
C ARG A 478 -5.36 -21.14 3.21
N ARG A 479 -4.95 -20.49 4.31
CA ARG A 479 -5.64 -20.47 5.61
C ARG A 479 -5.73 -21.84 6.32
N TRP A 480 -4.80 -22.74 6.05
CA TRP A 480 -4.63 -23.96 6.85
C TRP A 480 -3.62 -23.74 7.98
N TYR A 481 -4.08 -23.81 9.22
CA TYR A 481 -3.26 -23.50 10.40
C TYR A 481 -2.10 -24.48 10.62
N ASP A 482 -2.17 -25.68 10.05
CA ASP A 482 -1.16 -26.74 10.14
C ASP A 482 -0.20 -26.75 8.93
N GLY A 483 -0.28 -25.74 8.05
CA GLY A 483 0.57 -25.64 6.87
C GLY A 483 0.33 -26.71 5.81
N GLY A 484 -0.82 -27.41 5.85
CA GLY A 484 -1.15 -28.49 4.94
C GLY A 484 -0.56 -29.83 5.33
N ALA A 485 -0.16 -30.01 6.61
CA ALA A 485 0.40 -31.26 7.12
C ALA A 485 -0.47 -32.49 6.78
N ASN A 486 -1.79 -32.35 6.74
CA ASN A 486 -2.73 -33.42 6.43
C ASN A 486 -3.05 -33.58 4.93
N TRP A 487 -2.49 -32.72 4.06
CA TRP A 487 -2.75 -32.75 2.62
C TRP A 487 -1.77 -33.69 1.90
N GLN A 488 -2.23 -34.90 1.61
CA GLN A 488 -1.37 -35.97 1.07
C GLN A 488 -0.77 -35.63 -0.30
N MET A 489 -1.48 -34.87 -1.14
CA MET A 489 -1.08 -34.60 -2.53
C MET A 489 0.12 -33.66 -2.68
N ALA A 490 0.47 -32.87 -1.64
CA ALA A 490 1.55 -31.87 -1.72
C ALA A 490 2.67 -32.07 -0.68
N GLN A 491 2.78 -33.25 -0.06
CA GLN A 491 3.78 -33.54 0.98
C GLN A 491 5.21 -33.24 0.52
N ASN A 492 5.51 -33.47 -0.77
CA ASN A 492 6.81 -33.22 -1.39
C ASN A 492 7.22 -31.74 -1.45
N VAL A 493 6.29 -30.79 -1.25
CA VAL A 493 6.58 -29.35 -1.26
C VAL A 493 6.37 -28.67 0.10
N LEU A 494 5.94 -29.40 1.14
CA LEU A 494 5.70 -28.80 2.46
C LEU A 494 6.98 -28.36 3.18
N TRP A 495 8.14 -28.91 2.82
CA TRP A 495 9.44 -28.44 3.32
C TRP A 495 9.69 -26.95 2.98
N LEU A 496 9.06 -26.43 1.91
CA LEU A 496 9.10 -25.01 1.57
C LEU A 496 8.49 -24.13 2.67
N ASN A 497 7.60 -24.65 3.53
CA ASN A 497 7.13 -23.91 4.69
C ASN A 497 8.29 -23.45 5.57
N GLN A 498 9.31 -24.30 5.77
CA GLN A 498 10.49 -23.98 6.57
C GLN A 498 11.38 -22.94 5.89
N VAL A 499 11.63 -23.06 4.57
CA VAL A 499 12.35 -22.04 3.78
C VAL A 499 11.66 -20.68 3.88
N MET A 500 10.34 -20.72 3.67
CA MET A 500 9.32 -19.76 4.07
C MET A 500 9.67 -18.98 5.33
N SER A 501 9.68 -19.72 6.43
CA SER A 501 9.77 -19.15 7.76
C SER A 501 11.17 -18.65 8.07
N PHE A 502 12.22 -19.38 7.74
CA PHE A 502 13.58 -18.87 7.92
C PHE A 502 13.80 -17.58 7.14
N SER A 503 13.30 -17.50 5.90
CA SER A 503 13.36 -16.28 5.11
C SER A 503 12.59 -15.13 5.77
N ALA A 504 11.39 -15.37 6.30
CA ALA A 504 10.59 -14.34 6.99
C ALA A 504 11.29 -13.82 8.26
N TRP A 505 11.91 -14.70 9.04
CA TRP A 505 12.64 -14.32 10.25
C TRP A 505 13.93 -13.55 9.93
N ILE A 506 14.69 -13.99 8.92
CA ILE A 506 15.89 -13.25 8.51
C ILE A 506 15.52 -11.91 7.87
N LEU A 507 14.42 -11.85 7.11
CA LEU A 507 13.86 -10.59 6.61
C LEU A 507 13.54 -9.63 7.75
N ALA A 508 12.97 -10.12 8.85
CA ALA A 508 12.70 -9.31 10.04
C ALA A 508 13.96 -8.75 10.68
N LEU A 509 15.01 -9.56 10.80
CA LEU A 509 16.33 -9.08 11.22
C LEU A 509 16.89 -8.05 10.23
N GLY A 510 16.65 -8.24 8.93
CA GLY A 510 17.04 -7.31 7.87
C GLY A 510 16.38 -5.93 7.95
N GLN A 511 15.25 -5.79 8.67
CA GLN A 511 14.60 -4.50 8.91
C GLN A 511 15.26 -3.70 10.05
N ILE A 512 15.99 -4.36 10.96
CA ILE A 512 16.67 -3.70 12.08
C ILE A 512 17.70 -2.66 11.59
N PRO A 513 18.58 -2.95 10.62
CA PRO A 513 19.45 -1.94 10.00
C PRO A 513 18.71 -0.72 9.48
N PHE A 514 17.53 -0.90 8.88
CA PHE A 514 16.70 0.22 8.42
C PHE A 514 16.18 1.05 9.58
N ILE A 515 15.59 0.42 10.60
CA ILE A 515 15.05 1.12 11.77
C ILE A 515 16.15 1.95 12.44
N ILE A 516 17.32 1.34 12.68
CA ILE A 516 18.47 2.04 13.27
C ILE A 516 18.91 3.19 12.37
N ASN A 517 19.10 2.94 11.06
CA ASN A 517 19.56 3.95 10.12
C ASN A 517 18.57 5.14 10.01
N PHE A 518 17.27 4.85 9.96
CA PHE A 518 16.20 5.85 9.87
C PHE A 518 16.23 6.78 11.09
N PHE A 519 16.10 6.23 12.30
CA PHE A 519 16.07 7.05 13.51
C PHE A 519 17.43 7.70 13.78
N TRP A 520 18.54 6.97 13.69
CA TRP A 520 19.88 7.54 13.91
C TRP A 520 20.18 8.70 12.97
N SER A 521 19.78 8.60 11.70
CA SER A 521 20.05 9.64 10.70
C SER A 521 19.27 10.93 10.92
N ILE A 522 18.09 10.87 11.56
CA ILE A 522 17.31 12.07 11.95
C ILE A 522 18.16 12.97 12.87
N TRP A 523 18.91 12.39 13.81
CA TRP A 523 19.69 13.16 14.78
C TRP A 523 21.16 13.34 14.38
N ARG A 524 21.76 12.29 13.81
CA ARG A 524 23.21 12.18 13.59
C ARG A 524 23.62 11.99 12.12
N GLY A 525 22.68 11.92 11.19
CA GLY A 525 22.97 11.81 9.75
C GLY A 525 23.71 13.04 9.23
N LYS A 526 24.45 12.91 8.13
CA LYS A 526 25.19 14.06 7.56
C LYS A 526 24.19 15.14 7.14
N LYS A 527 24.36 16.39 7.60
CA LYS A 527 23.52 17.52 7.17
C LYS A 527 23.65 17.73 5.67
N VAL A 528 22.54 18.02 5.00
CA VAL A 528 22.58 18.43 3.59
C VAL A 528 23.29 19.78 3.45
N THR A 529 23.96 19.99 2.32
CA THR A 529 24.67 21.24 2.01
C THR A 529 23.91 22.12 1.02
N SER A 530 22.77 21.63 0.51
CA SER A 530 21.92 22.29 -0.48
C SER A 530 20.48 21.86 -0.25
N ASP A 531 19.54 22.74 -0.59
CA ASP A 531 18.11 22.43 -0.60
C ASP A 531 17.72 21.42 -1.69
N ASN A 532 18.60 21.27 -2.69
CA ASN A 532 18.49 20.31 -3.77
C ASN A 532 19.70 19.35 -3.78
N PRO A 533 19.79 18.42 -2.80
CA PRO A 533 20.93 17.50 -2.69
C PRO A 533 21.02 16.50 -3.85
N TRP A 534 19.89 16.23 -4.52
CA TRP A 534 19.81 15.29 -5.64
C TRP A 534 19.89 15.93 -7.02
N GLN A 535 20.02 17.27 -7.08
CA GLN A 535 19.93 18.01 -8.34
C GLN A 535 18.67 17.62 -9.12
N GLY A 536 17.54 17.53 -8.42
CA GLY A 536 16.22 17.24 -8.95
C GLY A 536 15.58 18.45 -9.60
N ASN A 537 14.60 18.19 -10.46
CA ASN A 537 13.96 19.21 -11.28
C ASN A 537 12.58 19.65 -10.80
N THR A 538 11.93 18.86 -9.96
CA THR A 538 10.58 19.06 -9.45
C THR A 538 10.55 20.06 -8.28
N LEU A 539 9.44 20.79 -8.13
CA LEU A 539 9.34 21.98 -7.26
C LEU A 539 9.67 21.73 -5.78
N GLU A 540 9.52 20.52 -5.25
CA GLU A 540 9.88 20.22 -3.86
C GLU A 540 11.37 20.47 -3.58
N TRP A 541 12.22 20.39 -4.60
CA TRP A 541 13.64 20.69 -4.50
C TRP A 541 13.98 22.18 -4.56
N ALA A 542 13.01 23.04 -4.84
CA ALA A 542 13.14 24.50 -4.72
C ALA A 542 12.89 25.01 -3.29
N ALA A 543 12.15 24.22 -2.48
CA ALA A 543 11.82 24.58 -1.10
C ALA A 543 13.05 24.45 -0.17
N PRO A 544 13.16 25.28 0.88
CA PRO A 544 14.14 25.10 1.95
C PRO A 544 14.13 23.68 2.53
N THR A 545 15.24 23.25 3.10
CA THR A 545 15.40 21.87 3.58
C THR A 545 15.84 21.83 5.05
N PRO A 546 14.95 21.50 6.00
CA PRO A 546 13.53 21.15 5.81
C PRO A 546 12.62 22.37 5.51
N PRO A 547 11.50 22.20 4.77
CA PRO A 547 10.60 23.31 4.44
C PRO A 547 9.86 23.86 5.66
N GLY A 548 9.73 25.19 5.74
CA GLY A 548 8.90 25.87 6.75
C GLY A 548 7.41 25.82 6.43
N HIS A 549 6.59 26.42 7.29
CA HIS A 549 5.17 26.65 6.97
C HIS A 549 5.04 27.59 5.77
N GLY A 550 4.11 27.30 4.85
CA GLY A 550 4.01 28.00 3.56
C GLY A 550 4.97 27.50 2.47
N ASN A 551 5.83 26.52 2.79
CA ASN A 551 6.72 25.75 1.90
C ASN A 551 7.85 26.51 1.22
N PHE A 552 7.58 27.66 0.60
CA PHE A 552 8.52 28.39 -0.25
C PHE A 552 8.81 29.78 0.32
N THR A 553 10.02 30.28 0.10
CA THR A 553 10.43 31.62 0.51
C THR A 553 9.93 32.72 -0.42
N HIS A 554 9.46 32.34 -1.60
CA HIS A 554 8.95 33.23 -2.65
C HIS A 554 7.90 32.49 -3.48
N PRO A 555 7.00 33.20 -4.18
CA PRO A 555 6.04 32.59 -5.09
C PRO A 555 6.74 31.81 -6.21
N MET A 556 6.28 30.58 -6.46
CA MET A 556 6.84 29.72 -7.49
C MET A 556 6.18 29.98 -8.84
N THR A 557 6.96 29.92 -9.92
CA THR A 557 6.47 29.90 -11.32
C THR A 557 7.16 28.77 -12.06
N VAL A 558 6.41 28.01 -12.87
CA VAL A 558 6.91 26.85 -13.61
C VAL A 558 7.09 27.19 -15.08
N TYR A 559 8.30 26.96 -15.59
CA TYR A 559 8.67 27.31 -16.97
C TYR A 559 8.69 26.10 -17.91
N ARG A 560 8.85 24.88 -17.39
CA ARG A 560 9.12 23.66 -18.19
C ARG A 560 8.59 22.36 -17.55
N GLY A 561 8.82 21.23 -18.22
CA GLY A 561 8.46 19.90 -17.73
C GLY A 561 9.28 19.42 -16.53
N PRO A 562 8.82 18.37 -15.82
CA PRO A 562 9.44 17.92 -14.56
C PRO A 562 10.74 17.13 -14.73
N TYR A 563 11.07 16.66 -15.93
CA TYR A 563 12.20 15.73 -16.16
C TYR A 563 13.20 16.22 -17.20
N GLU A 564 13.42 17.54 -17.29
CA GLU A 564 14.41 18.14 -18.19
C GLU A 564 15.84 17.90 -17.70
N TYR A 565 16.33 16.67 -17.90
CA TYR A 565 17.70 16.27 -17.61
C TYR A 565 18.51 16.10 -18.90
N SER A 566 19.81 16.41 -18.84
CA SER A 566 20.76 16.29 -19.96
C SER A 566 20.27 16.96 -21.26
N VAL A 567 19.61 18.11 -21.13
CA VAL A 567 19.13 18.90 -22.28
C VAL A 567 20.34 19.37 -23.11
N PRO A 568 20.40 19.08 -24.43
CA PRO A 568 21.52 19.50 -25.26
C PRO A 568 21.76 21.01 -25.22
N GLY A 569 23.00 21.42 -24.93
CA GLY A 569 23.40 22.82 -24.85
C GLY A 569 23.07 23.53 -23.54
N ALA A 570 22.46 22.85 -22.55
CA ALA A 570 22.29 23.38 -21.21
C ALA A 570 23.62 23.36 -20.42
N PRO A 571 23.87 24.33 -19.52
CA PRO A 571 25.10 24.40 -18.74
C PRO A 571 25.21 23.32 -17.65
N ARG A 572 24.08 22.71 -17.27
CA ARG A 572 23.99 21.63 -16.27
C ARG A 572 23.25 20.44 -16.84
N ASP A 573 23.50 19.26 -16.29
CA ASP A 573 22.79 18.02 -16.64
C ASP A 573 21.35 17.95 -16.08
N TYR A 574 20.86 19.03 -15.47
CA TYR A 574 19.50 19.19 -14.95
C TYR A 574 19.05 20.62 -15.11
N LEU A 575 17.79 20.79 -15.50
CA LEU A 575 17.16 22.08 -15.72
C LEU A 575 15.85 22.14 -14.92
N PRO A 576 15.88 22.69 -13.69
CA PRO A 576 14.72 22.67 -12.79
C PRO A 576 13.48 23.40 -13.30
N GLN A 577 12.29 22.99 -12.85
CA GLN A 577 11.01 23.57 -13.30
C GLN A 577 10.85 25.05 -12.99
N TRP A 578 11.48 25.53 -11.91
CA TRP A 578 11.28 26.88 -11.36
C TRP A 578 12.28 27.93 -11.86
N GLU A 579 13.26 27.53 -12.65
CA GLU A 579 14.25 28.48 -13.18
C GLU A 579 13.78 29.03 -14.52
N PRO A 580 13.83 30.35 -14.77
CA PRO A 580 13.51 30.90 -16.08
C PRO A 580 14.51 30.41 -17.14
N GLU A 581 14.16 30.50 -18.42
CA GLU A 581 15.15 30.31 -19.48
C GLU A 581 16.16 31.47 -19.42
N GLU A 582 17.46 31.16 -19.41
CA GLU A 582 18.47 32.17 -19.67
C GLU A 582 18.20 32.72 -21.06
N ARG A 583 17.77 33.99 -21.15
CA ARG A 583 17.72 34.69 -22.44
C ARG A 583 19.12 34.60 -23.01
N LYS A 584 19.30 33.86 -24.10
CA LYS A 584 20.46 34.06 -24.97
C LYS A 584 20.45 35.54 -25.32
N VAL A 585 21.40 36.29 -24.75
CA VAL A 585 21.68 37.65 -25.21
C VAL A 585 21.89 37.49 -26.70
N ALA A 586 21.00 38.07 -27.51
CA ALA A 586 21.11 38.03 -28.94
C ALA A 586 22.53 38.47 -29.29
N ASP A 587 23.27 37.62 -30.02
CA ASP A 587 24.58 37.99 -30.54
C ASP A 587 24.39 39.31 -31.32
N PRO A 588 25.02 40.43 -30.91
CA PRO A 588 24.88 41.71 -31.60
C PRO A 588 25.32 41.65 -33.07
N LYS A 589 25.94 40.54 -33.50
CA LYS A 589 26.43 40.34 -34.87
C LYS A 589 25.40 39.80 -35.87
N LEU A 590 24.16 39.51 -35.45
CA LEU A 590 23.12 38.99 -36.36
C LEU A 590 22.02 40.00 -36.73
N SER A 591 22.17 41.29 -36.41
CA SER A 591 21.22 42.35 -36.81
C SER A 591 21.66 43.15 -38.06
N LEU A 592 22.57 42.62 -38.88
CA LEU A 592 22.98 43.23 -40.15
C LEU A 592 23.16 42.13 -41.22
N VAL A 593 22.06 41.54 -41.68
CA VAL A 593 21.89 41.01 -43.05
C VAL A 593 20.47 41.27 -43.50
#